data_AF-A0A9D1RCE6-F1
#
_entry.id   AF-A0A9D1RCE6-F1
#
_cell.length_a   1.000
_cell.length_b   1.000
_cell.length_c   1.000
_cell.angle_alpha   90.00
_cell.angle_beta   90.00
_cell.angle_gamma   90.00
#
_symmetry.space_group_name_H-M   'P 1'
#
loop_
_entity.id
_entity.type
_entity.pdbx_description
1 polymer ?
#
loop_
_entity_poly.entity_id
_entity_poly.type
_entity_poly.pdbx_seq_one_letter_code
_entity_poly.pdbx_strand_id
1 'polypeptide(L)'
;MATWGIHFRIADDLLKHLKKIVREYFIIGSIAPDCGRRVAGGYDPPTEITHLAKMWYKKDCDYNYIFENCIKNENDLKKRSFFAGYYAHLLKQER
;
A
#
# COMPACT_ATOMS: atom_id res chain seq x y z
N MET A 1 10.77 8.82 5.27
CA MET A 1 10.57 7.82 4.19
C MET A 1 11.22 6.55 4.67
N ALA A 2 10.45 5.46 4.78
CA ALA A 2 11.09 4.17 4.97
C ALA A 2 11.90 3.87 3.70
N THR A 3 13.15 3.44 3.83
CA THR A 3 13.91 2.95 2.66
C THR A 3 13.19 1.74 2.08
N TRP A 4 13.22 1.56 0.75
CA TRP A 4 12.57 0.45 0.05
C TRP A 4 12.80 -0.92 0.71
N GLY A 5 14.00 -1.16 1.25
CA GLY A 5 14.32 -2.39 1.99
C GLY A 5 13.43 -2.68 3.22
N ILE A 6 12.90 -1.66 3.89
CA ILE A 6 11.99 -1.81 5.03
C ILE A 6 10.61 -2.31 4.56
N HIS A 7 10.14 -1.87 3.40
CA HIS A 7 8.87 -2.35 2.83
C HIS A 7 8.94 -3.85 2.54
N PHE A 8 10.05 -4.32 1.93
CA PHE A 8 10.26 -5.74 1.66
C PHE A 8 10.40 -6.59 2.92
N ARG A 9 11.17 -6.13 3.92
CA ARG A 9 11.35 -6.90 5.17
C ARG A 9 10.04 -7.13 5.91
N ILE A 10 9.21 -6.10 5.98
CA ILE A 10 7.92 -6.23 6.65
C ILE A 10 6.93 -7.02 5.79
N ALA A 11 6.96 -6.85 4.46
CA ALA A 11 6.12 -7.66 3.59
C ALA A 11 6.46 -9.16 3.73
N ASP A 12 7.75 -9.50 3.75
CA ASP A 12 8.21 -10.87 3.95
C ASP A 12 7.82 -11.44 5.31
N ASP A 13 7.83 -10.61 6.37
CA ASP A 13 7.38 -11.03 7.70
C ASP A 13 5.86 -11.26 7.75
N LEU A 14 5.06 -10.35 7.19
CA LEU A 14 3.60 -10.50 7.11
C LEU A 14 3.20 -11.75 6.31
N LEU A 15 3.91 -12.07 5.23
CA LEU A 15 3.65 -13.25 4.41
C LEU A 15 3.82 -14.58 5.16
N LYS A 16 4.55 -14.61 6.28
CA LYS A 16 4.64 -15.81 7.14
C LYS A 16 3.34 -16.09 7.89
N HIS A 17 2.51 -15.07 8.10
CA HIS A 17 1.29 -15.15 8.89
C HIS A 17 0.01 -15.13 8.05
N LEU A 18 0.08 -14.58 6.84
CA LEU A 18 -1.08 -14.43 5.96
C LEU A 18 -1.32 -15.72 5.16
N LYS A 19 -2.48 -16.36 5.41
CA LYS A 19 -2.99 -17.49 4.61
C LYS A 19 -3.87 -16.95 3.48
N LYS A 20 -3.86 -17.60 2.31
CA LYS A 20 -4.66 -17.22 1.13
C LYS A 20 -4.31 -15.82 0.56
N ILE A 21 -3.03 -15.61 0.27
CA ILE A 21 -2.50 -14.46 -0.45
C ILE A 21 -1.57 -14.95 -1.56
N VAL A 22 -1.57 -14.26 -2.70
CA VAL A 22 -0.60 -14.42 -3.78
C VAL A 22 0.60 -13.50 -3.52
N ARG A 23 1.75 -14.10 -3.25
CA ARG A 23 2.97 -13.42 -2.77
C ARG A 23 3.40 -12.28 -3.68
N GLU A 24 3.41 -12.52 -4.98
CA GLU A 24 3.89 -11.57 -6.00
C GLU A 24 3.05 -10.29 -5.97
N TYR A 25 1.73 -10.43 -5.98
CA TYR A 25 0.81 -9.29 -5.96
C TYR A 25 0.88 -8.53 -4.65
N PHE A 26 1.05 -9.22 -3.52
CA PHE A 26 1.23 -8.58 -2.22
C PHE A 26 2.50 -7.72 -2.17
N ILE A 27 3.62 -8.26 -2.64
CA ILE A 27 4.90 -7.52 -2.70
C ILE A 27 4.77 -6.29 -3.60
N ILE A 28 4.16 -6.44 -4.80
CA ILE A 28 3.92 -5.33 -5.72
C ILE A 28 3.05 -4.25 -5.05
N GLY A 29 1.97 -4.65 -4.38
CA GLY A 29 1.10 -3.73 -3.65
C GLY A 29 1.82 -2.97 -2.53
N SER A 30 2.75 -3.63 -1.82
CA SER A 30 3.50 -3.01 -0.72
C SER A 30 4.51 -1.94 -1.14
N ILE A 31 4.87 -1.86 -2.43
CA ILE A 31 5.76 -0.82 -2.97
C ILE A 31 5.04 0.15 -3.90
N ALA A 32 3.84 -0.20 -4.38
CA ALA A 32 3.09 0.58 -5.37
C ALA A 32 2.89 2.07 -5.02
N PRO A 33 2.60 2.47 -3.75
CA PRO A 33 2.41 3.88 -3.42
C PRO A 33 3.63 4.78 -3.68
N ASP A 34 4.83 4.20 -3.64
CA ASP A 34 6.12 4.88 -3.85
C ASP A 34 6.61 4.82 -5.31
N CYS A 35 5.90 4.13 -6.20
CA CYS A 35 6.31 3.90 -7.59
C CYS A 35 5.79 4.96 -8.58
N GLY A 36 5.31 6.11 -8.09
CA GLY A 36 4.83 7.21 -8.94
C GLY A 36 5.92 7.73 -9.89
N ARG A 37 5.51 8.17 -11.09
CA ARG A 37 6.45 8.73 -12.07
C ARG A 37 6.85 10.14 -11.66
N ARG A 38 8.14 10.44 -11.61
CA ARG A 38 8.61 11.81 -11.36
C ARG A 38 8.29 12.71 -12.55
N VAL A 39 7.61 13.83 -12.30
CA VAL A 39 7.26 14.84 -13.30
C VAL A 39 7.74 16.22 -12.84
N ALA A 40 7.68 17.22 -13.73
CA ALA A 40 7.99 18.60 -13.33
C ALA A 40 7.03 19.04 -12.22
N GLY A 41 7.55 19.35 -11.04
CA GLY A 41 6.76 19.79 -9.88
C GLY A 41 6.31 18.68 -8.92
N GLY A 42 6.66 17.41 -9.13
CA GLY A 42 6.31 16.35 -8.17
C GLY A 42 6.28 14.93 -8.75
N TYR A 43 5.24 14.19 -8.41
CA TYR A 43 4.97 12.82 -8.86
C TYR A 43 3.61 12.73 -9.56
N ASP A 44 3.51 11.79 -10.49
CA ASP A 44 2.30 11.45 -11.23
C ASP A 44 2.02 9.93 -11.09
N PRO A 45 0.90 9.53 -10.44
CA PRO A 45 -0.06 10.40 -9.73
C PRO A 45 0.57 11.08 -8.49
N PRO A 46 0.00 12.22 -8.02
CA PRO A 46 0.48 12.93 -6.84
C PRO A 46 0.52 12.03 -5.59
N THR A 47 1.49 12.30 -4.71
CA THR A 47 1.70 11.53 -3.47
C THR A 47 0.45 11.51 -2.58
N GLU A 48 -0.33 12.59 -2.57
CA GLU A 48 -1.57 12.72 -1.81
C GLU A 48 -2.62 11.70 -2.28
N ILE A 49 -2.62 11.37 -3.57
CA ILE A 49 -3.50 10.38 -4.16
C ILE A 49 -3.00 8.97 -3.83
N THR A 50 -1.71 8.69 -4.01
CA THR A 50 -1.17 7.33 -3.75
C THR A 50 -1.16 6.97 -2.28
N HIS A 51 -0.99 7.95 -1.40
CA HIS A 51 -0.97 7.71 0.05
C HIS A 51 -2.30 7.99 0.72
N LEU A 52 -3.35 8.29 -0.04
CA LEU A 52 -4.68 8.65 0.48
C LEU A 52 -4.60 9.69 1.62
N ALA A 53 -3.65 10.61 1.54
CA ALA A 53 -3.37 11.58 2.57
C ALA A 53 -4.07 12.89 2.22
N LYS A 54 -4.89 13.44 3.13
CA LYS A 54 -5.37 14.82 2.99
C LYS A 54 -4.16 15.76 2.97
N MET A 55 -4.19 16.71 2.04
CA MET A 55 -3.15 17.62 1.56
C MET A 55 -2.22 18.32 2.59
N TRP A 56 -2.41 18.14 3.90
CA TRP A 56 -1.62 18.81 4.94
C TRP A 56 -1.32 17.95 6.19
N TYR A 57 -1.86 16.74 6.30
CA TYR A 57 -1.63 15.85 7.46
C TYR A 57 -1.51 14.38 7.04
N LYS A 58 -0.30 13.81 7.15
CA LYS A 58 -0.03 12.37 6.98
C LYS A 58 -0.82 11.45 7.93
N LYS A 59 -1.46 12.01 8.96
CA LYS A 59 -2.24 11.29 9.97
C LYS A 59 -3.69 10.99 9.56
N ASP A 60 -4.17 11.59 8.47
CA ASP A 60 -5.51 11.35 7.92
C ASP A 60 -5.44 10.45 6.67
N CYS A 61 -4.64 9.38 6.74
CA CYS A 61 -4.61 8.37 5.69
C CYS A 61 -5.87 7.49 5.84
N ASP A 62 -6.78 7.50 4.87
CA ASP A 62 -7.97 6.64 4.92
C ASP A 62 -7.64 5.22 4.45
N TYR A 63 -6.81 4.51 5.21
CA TYR A 63 -6.51 3.09 4.95
C TYR A 63 -7.76 2.22 5.15
N ASN A 64 -8.72 2.65 5.98
CA ASN A 64 -10.00 1.95 6.18
C ASN A 64 -10.81 1.88 4.88
N TYR A 65 -10.75 2.93 4.05
CA TYR A 65 -11.33 2.91 2.71
C TYR A 65 -10.80 1.74 1.87
N ILE A 66 -9.48 1.50 1.88
CA ILE A 66 -8.87 0.37 1.14
C ILE A 66 -9.37 -0.97 1.68
N PHE A 67 -9.46 -1.12 3.00
CA PHE A 67 -9.95 -2.36 3.59
C PHE A 67 -11.40 -2.65 3.19
N GLU A 68 -12.30 -1.68 3.39
CA GLU A 68 -13.74 -1.85 3.16
C GLU A 68 -14.07 -1.98 1.66
N ASN A 69 -13.43 -1.19 0.79
CA ASN A 69 -13.80 -1.15 -0.63
C ASN A 69 -12.95 -2.05 -1.53
N CYS A 70 -11.72 -2.40 -1.12
CA CYS A 70 -10.78 -3.11 -2.00
C CYS A 70 -10.34 -4.49 -1.47
N ILE A 71 -10.58 -4.81 -0.19
CA ILE A 71 -10.16 -6.08 0.42
C ILE A 71 -11.35 -6.95 0.85
N LYS A 72 -12.25 -6.39 1.67
CA LYS A 72 -13.26 -7.15 2.43
C LYS A 72 -14.14 -8.08 1.58
N ASN A 73 -14.58 -7.60 0.42
CA ASN A 73 -15.47 -8.32 -0.49
C ASN A 73 -14.81 -8.69 -1.83
N GLU A 74 -13.48 -8.59 -1.94
CA GLU A 74 -12.76 -8.92 -3.18
C GLU A 74 -12.57 -10.44 -3.29
N ASN A 75 -13.09 -10.99 -4.39
CA ASN A 75 -13.09 -12.43 -4.69
C ASN A 75 -11.88 -12.83 -5.54
N ASP A 76 -11.32 -11.90 -6.32
CA ASP A 76 -10.08 -12.13 -7.05
C ASP A 76 -8.90 -12.10 -6.06
N LEU A 77 -8.34 -13.29 -5.82
CA LEU A 77 -7.21 -13.47 -4.90
C LEU A 77 -6.02 -12.58 -5.25
N LYS A 78 -5.77 -12.31 -6.55
CA LYS A 78 -4.64 -11.48 -6.99
C LYS A 78 -4.87 -10.01 -6.63
N LYS A 79 -6.07 -9.48 -6.94
CA LYS A 79 -6.46 -8.11 -6.57
C LYS A 79 -6.46 -7.92 -5.07
N ARG A 80 -7.07 -8.86 -4.33
CA ARG A 80 -7.11 -8.81 -2.87
C ARG A 80 -5.70 -8.82 -2.27
N SER A 81 -4.79 -9.61 -2.84
CA SER A 81 -3.39 -9.67 -2.40
C SER A 81 -2.66 -8.36 -2.65
N PHE A 82 -2.87 -7.75 -3.82
CA PHE A 82 -2.33 -6.43 -4.14
C PHE A 82 -2.81 -5.36 -3.16
N PHE A 83 -4.13 -5.27 -2.93
CA PHE A 83 -4.67 -4.27 -2.01
C PHE A 83 -4.30 -4.53 -0.55
N ALA A 84 -4.14 -5.79 -0.13
CA ALA A 84 -3.61 -6.12 1.19
C ALA A 84 -2.16 -5.64 1.37
N GLY A 85 -1.32 -5.78 0.33
CA GLY A 85 0.03 -5.23 0.31
C GLY A 85 0.05 -3.70 0.37
N TYR A 86 -0.84 -3.06 -0.39
CA TYR A 86 -1.04 -1.61 -0.42
C TYR A 86 -1.47 -1.08 0.96
N TYR A 87 -2.46 -1.73 1.57
CA TYR A 87 -2.94 -1.43 2.91
C TYR A 87 -1.81 -1.53 3.95
N ALA A 88 -0.99 -2.58 3.89
CA ALA A 88 0.17 -2.73 4.77
C ALA A 88 1.26 -1.66 4.56
N HIS A 89 1.33 -1.05 3.37
CA HIS A 89 2.17 0.11 3.14
C HIS A 89 1.63 1.33 3.88
N LEU A 90 0.34 1.63 3.70
CA LEU A 90 -0.32 2.81 4.29
C LEU A 90 -0.30 2.80 5.83
N LEU A 91 -0.58 1.65 6.46
CA LEU A 91 -0.57 1.51 7.92
C LEU A 91 0.75 1.91 8.59
N LYS A 92 1.88 1.82 7.86
CA LYS A 92 3.19 2.22 8.40
C LYS A 92 3.43 3.71 8.28
N GLN A 93 2.79 4.37 7.33
CA GLN A 93 2.98 5.80 7.12
C GLN A 93 2.18 6.65 8.14
N GLU A 94 1.18 6.04 8.79
CA GLU A 94 0.39 6.65 9.88
C GLU A 94 1.11 6.72 11.23
N ARG A 95 2.16 5.89 11.45
CA ARG A 95 2.98 5.86 12.68
C ARG A 95 4.29 6.61 12.52
#